data_AF-A0A915I0B0-F1
#
_entry.id   AF-A0A915I0B0-F1
#
_cell.length_a   1.000
_cell.length_b   1.000
_cell.length_c   1.000
_cell.angle_alpha   90.00
_cell.angle_beta   90.00
_cell.angle_gamma   90.00
#
_symmetry.space_group_name_H-M   'P 1'
#
loop_
_entity.id
_entity.type
_entity.pdbx_description
1 polymer ?
#
loop_
_entity_poly.entity_id
_entity_poly.type
_entity_poly.pdbx_seq_one_letter_code
_entity_poly.pdbx_strand_id
1 'polypeptide(L)'
;MFNWTENQAGRGCEEVVSGLLAFFDIEAKQEELLAWSDSCCGQNKNFVVVCFWQYLVASRRFKCVEHKFPEVGHSFMDSDRDFALIEKNVRKVESVYSASDYRSIISKCKLKKPFVVQDISGIDEL
;
A
#
# COMPACT_ATOMS: atom_id res chain seq x y z
N MET A 1 -6.33 2.81 0.08
CA MET A 1 -5.88 1.42 -0.15
C MET A 1 -5.85 1.20 -1.64
N PHE A 2 -4.69 0.91 -2.19
CA PHE A 2 -4.52 0.65 -3.61
C PHE A 2 -4.63 -0.86 -3.85
N ASN A 3 -5.43 -1.25 -4.83
CA ASN A 3 -5.67 -2.63 -5.18
C ASN A 3 -5.39 -2.83 -6.67
N TRP A 4 -4.91 -4.03 -6.99
CA TRP A 4 -4.81 -4.54 -8.33
C TRP A 4 -5.02 -6.04 -8.30
N THR A 5 -5.35 -6.63 -9.44
CA THR A 5 -5.55 -8.04 -9.63
C THR A 5 -4.30 -8.70 -10.22
N GLU A 6 -4.18 -10.01 -10.06
CA GLU A 6 -2.99 -10.76 -10.51
C GLU A 6 -2.81 -10.74 -12.05
N ASN A 7 -3.88 -10.50 -12.80
CA ASN A 7 -3.81 -10.27 -14.24
C ASN A 7 -3.34 -8.86 -14.63
N GLN A 8 -3.24 -7.93 -13.68
CA GLN A 8 -2.77 -6.57 -13.92
C GLN A 8 -1.28 -6.44 -13.60
N ALA A 9 -0.87 -6.87 -12.40
CA ALA A 9 0.52 -6.76 -11.97
C ALA A 9 0.90 -7.80 -10.92
N GLY A 10 2.22 -7.95 -10.70
CA GLY A 10 2.77 -8.85 -9.70
C GLY A 10 2.60 -8.34 -8.27
N ARG A 11 3.43 -8.84 -7.36
CA ARG A 11 3.48 -8.39 -5.95
C ARG A 11 4.89 -7.98 -5.55
N GLY A 12 5.70 -7.56 -6.52
CA GLY A 12 7.09 -7.19 -6.32
C GLY A 12 7.25 -5.78 -5.79
N CYS A 13 8.50 -5.39 -5.62
CA CYS A 13 8.86 -4.05 -5.17
C CYS A 13 8.49 -2.95 -6.17
N GLU A 14 8.46 -3.24 -7.48
CA GLU A 14 8.11 -2.28 -8.52
C GLU A 14 6.64 -1.86 -8.42
N GLU A 15 5.73 -2.82 -8.21
CA GLU A 15 4.30 -2.53 -8.00
C GLU A 15 4.07 -1.76 -6.70
N VAL A 16 4.79 -2.11 -5.63
CA VAL A 16 4.71 -1.39 -4.35
C VAL A 16 5.13 0.07 -4.53
N VAL A 17 6.24 0.31 -5.21
CA VAL A 17 6.75 1.65 -5.49
C VAL A 17 5.79 2.44 -6.38
N SER A 18 5.22 1.82 -7.42
CA SER A 18 4.20 2.44 -8.28
C SER A 18 2.97 2.87 -7.48
N GLY A 19 2.46 2.00 -6.60
CA GLY A 19 1.36 2.33 -5.70
C GLY A 19 1.69 3.46 -4.71
N LEU A 20 2.93 3.52 -4.21
CA LEU A 20 3.39 4.63 -3.37
C LEU A 20 3.50 5.95 -4.14
N LEU A 21 3.96 5.91 -5.39
CA LEU A 21 4.00 7.10 -6.24
C LEU A 21 2.59 7.66 -6.46
N ALA A 22 1.65 6.80 -6.85
CA ALA A 22 0.24 7.14 -7.01
C ALA A 22 -0.36 7.74 -5.73
N PHE A 23 0.00 7.18 -4.57
CA PHE A 23 -0.40 7.72 -3.27
C PHE A 23 0.12 9.14 -3.04
N PHE A 24 1.39 9.41 -3.35
CA PHE A 24 1.97 10.73 -3.12
C PHE A 24 1.50 11.80 -4.11
N ASP A 25 0.93 11.41 -5.24
CA ASP A 25 0.31 12.32 -6.22
C ASP A 25 -1.06 12.82 -5.75
N ILE A 26 -1.83 11.99 -5.04
CA ILE A 26 -3.13 12.38 -4.47
C ILE A 26 -3.02 13.04 -3.10
N GLU A 27 -1.96 12.73 -2.35
CA GLU A 27 -1.75 13.27 -1.01
C GLU A 27 -1.19 14.70 -1.04
N ALA A 28 -1.56 15.48 -0.02
CA ALA A 28 -1.04 16.82 0.14
C ALA A 28 0.49 16.83 0.21
N LYS A 29 1.11 17.91 -0.29
CA LYS A 29 2.56 18.09 -0.17
C LYS A 29 2.94 18.19 1.31
N GLN A 30 3.90 17.36 1.70
CA GLN A 30 4.52 17.33 3.01
C GLN A 30 6.03 17.47 2.80
N GLU A 31 6.71 18.15 3.72
CA GLU A 31 8.17 18.35 3.59
C GLU A 31 8.97 17.14 4.07
N GLU A 32 8.46 16.41 5.07
CA GLU A 32 9.15 15.28 5.68
C GLU A 32 8.25 14.05 5.66
N LEU A 33 8.85 12.88 5.42
CA LEU A 33 8.18 11.59 5.40
C LEU A 33 8.84 10.64 6.39
N LEU A 34 8.03 10.09 7.30
CA LEU A 34 8.41 8.95 8.13
C LEU A 34 7.67 7.71 7.62
N ALA A 35 8.37 6.84 6.90
CA ALA A 35 7.86 5.59 6.37
C ALA A 35 8.16 4.43 7.33
N TRP A 36 7.14 3.67 7.69
CA TRP A 36 7.27 2.40 8.41
C TRP A 36 6.89 1.25 7.49
N SER A 37 7.72 0.21 7.44
CA SER A 37 7.45 -0.98 6.64
C SER A 37 7.95 -2.24 7.34
N ASP A 38 7.39 -3.39 6.96
CA ASP A 38 7.95 -4.67 7.37
C ASP A 38 9.32 -4.91 6.70
N SER A 39 10.08 -5.88 7.23
CA SER A 39 11.40 -6.22 6.70
C SER A 39 11.33 -7.17 5.49
N CYS A 40 10.23 -7.19 4.72
CA CYS A 40 10.08 -8.06 3.56
C CYS A 40 11.06 -7.66 2.45
N CYS A 41 12.10 -8.47 2.21
CA CYS A 41 13.13 -8.16 1.21
C CYS A 41 12.57 -8.03 -0.21
N GLY A 42 11.60 -8.87 -0.59
CA GLY A 42 11.03 -8.85 -1.94
C GLY A 42 10.19 -7.61 -2.26
N GLN A 43 9.73 -6.88 -1.24
CA GLN A 43 8.78 -5.78 -1.40
C GLN A 43 9.34 -4.47 -0.86
N ASN A 44 9.66 -4.42 0.44
CA ASN A 44 9.91 -3.18 1.16
C ASN A 44 11.39 -2.96 1.52
N LYS A 45 12.16 -4.03 1.71
CA LYS A 45 13.57 -3.97 2.14
C LYS A 45 14.53 -4.39 1.03
N ASN A 46 14.58 -3.60 -0.04
CA ASN A 46 15.45 -3.80 -1.18
C ASN A 46 15.99 -2.47 -1.73
N PHE A 47 16.91 -2.58 -2.69
CA PHE A 47 17.56 -1.44 -3.32
C PHE A 47 16.60 -0.56 -4.12
N VAL A 48 15.58 -1.14 -4.76
CA VAL A 48 14.60 -0.40 -5.57
C VAL A 48 13.83 0.60 -4.71
N VAL A 49 13.36 0.18 -3.53
CA VAL A 49 12.66 1.06 -2.58
C VAL A 49 13.57 2.19 -2.07
N VAL A 50 14.85 1.90 -1.80
CA VAL A 50 15.82 2.94 -1.40
C VAL A 50 16.04 3.96 -2.52
N CYS A 51 16.20 3.50 -3.77
CA CYS A 51 16.30 4.38 -4.93
C CYS A 51 15.03 5.22 -5.13
N PHE A 52 13.86 4.64 -4.90
CA PHE A 52 12.60 5.37 -4.96
C PHE A 52 12.54 6.52 -3.94
N TRP A 53 12.92 6.27 -2.68
CA TRP A 53 13.00 7.35 -1.68
C TRP A 53 13.97 8.44 -2.09
N GLN A 54 15.13 8.06 -2.62
CA GLN A 54 16.12 9.02 -3.12
C GLN A 54 15.57 9.84 -4.30
N TYR A 55 14.84 9.21 -5.22
CA TYR A 55 14.17 9.88 -6.32
C TYR A 55 13.18 10.94 -5.82
N LEU A 56 12.36 10.62 -4.81
CA LEU A 56 11.40 11.57 -4.24
C LEU A 56 12.07 12.76 -3.53
N VAL A 57 13.24 12.56 -2.95
CA VAL A 57 14.05 13.66 -2.40
C VAL A 57 14.65 14.51 -3.53
N ALA A 58 15.22 13.86 -4.55
CA ALA A 58 15.83 14.53 -5.70
C ALA A 58 14.81 15.35 -6.52
N SER A 59 13.58 14.85 -6.65
CA SER A 59 12.47 15.56 -7.31
C SER A 59 11.85 16.67 -6.46
N ARG A 60 12.40 16.91 -5.25
CA ARG A 60 11.90 17.88 -4.26
C ARG A 60 10.47 17.60 -3.81
N ARG A 61 9.99 16.35 -3.94
CA ARG A 61 8.71 15.92 -3.37
C ARG A 61 8.77 15.87 -1.85
N PHE A 62 9.93 15.52 -1.31
CA PHE A 62 10.26 15.57 0.13
C PHE A 62 11.64 16.21 0.33
N LYS A 63 11.85 16.88 1.46
CA LYS A 63 13.17 17.33 1.93
C LYS A 63 13.93 16.19 2.60
N CYS A 64 13.22 15.37 3.38
CA CYS A 64 13.78 14.25 4.11
C CYS A 64 12.80 13.06 4.10
N VAL A 65 13.35 11.85 3.93
CA VAL A 65 12.61 10.59 4.05
C VAL A 65 13.35 9.71 5.06
N GLU A 66 12.68 9.38 6.16
CA GLU A 66 13.13 8.37 7.12
C GLU A 66 12.38 7.06 6.89
N HIS A 67 13.08 6.00 6.51
CA HIS A 67 12.49 4.66 6.36
C HIS A 67 12.89 3.76 7.53
N LYS A 68 11.93 3.40 8.37
CA LYS A 68 12.12 2.59 9.57
C LYS A 68 11.49 1.20 9.41
N PHE A 69 12.14 0.22 10.02
CA PHE A 69 11.68 -1.15 10.11
C PHE A 69 11.49 -1.53 11.57
N PRO A 70 10.48 -2.35 11.90
CA PRO A 70 10.30 -2.86 13.25
C PRO A 70 11.47 -3.78 13.65
N GLU A 71 11.73 -3.83 14.95
CA GLU A 71 12.66 -4.80 15.52
C GLU A 71 12.14 -6.22 15.38
N VAL A 72 13.06 -7.19 15.36
CA VAL A 72 12.71 -8.61 15.27
C VAL A 72 11.84 -8.99 16.47
N GLY A 73 10.66 -9.56 16.19
CA GLY A 73 9.66 -9.91 17.22
C GLY A 73 8.56 -8.86 17.42
N HIS A 74 8.70 -7.66 16.85
CA HIS A 74 7.70 -6.59 16.90
C HIS A 74 7.05 -6.35 15.53
N SER A 75 6.65 -7.43 14.85
CA SER A 75 6.15 -7.38 13.48
C SER A 75 4.70 -6.88 13.33
N PHE A 76 4.00 -6.61 14.43
CA PHE A 76 2.59 -6.22 14.39
C PHE A 76 2.45 -4.72 14.10
N MET A 77 2.11 -4.40 12.84
CA MET A 77 1.86 -3.04 12.38
C MET A 77 0.36 -2.73 12.38
N ASP A 78 0.01 -1.44 12.31
CA ASP A 78 -1.40 -1.03 12.20
C ASP A 78 -2.07 -1.56 10.93
N SER A 79 -1.30 -1.77 9.86
CA SER A 79 -1.79 -2.40 8.62
C SER A 79 -2.28 -3.82 8.85
N ASP A 80 -1.63 -4.61 9.72
CA ASP A 80 -2.05 -5.98 10.03
C ASP A 80 -3.45 -6.01 10.66
N ARG A 81 -3.79 -5.00 11.46
CA ARG A 81 -5.13 -4.85 12.04
C ARG A 81 -6.18 -4.59 10.97
N ASP A 82 -5.87 -3.74 10.00
CA ASP A 82 -6.78 -3.42 8.89
C ASP A 82 -6.98 -4.67 7.99
N PHE A 83 -5.91 -5.41 7.68
CA PHE A 83 -6.01 -6.67 6.94
C PHE A 83 -6.78 -7.77 7.71
N ALA A 84 -6.56 -7.90 9.02
CA ALA A 84 -7.31 -8.84 9.84
C ALA A 84 -8.83 -8.51 9.87
N LEU A 85 -9.18 -7.23 9.86
CA LEU A 85 -10.58 -6.80 9.76
C LEU A 85 -11.19 -7.16 8.40
N ILE A 86 -10.45 -6.95 7.31
CA ILE A 86 -10.88 -7.33 5.96
C ILE A 86 -11.10 -8.84 5.89
N GLU A 87 -10.12 -9.63 6.32
CA GLU A 87 -10.18 -11.09 6.31
C GLU A 87 -11.38 -11.61 7.12
N LYS A 88 -11.61 -11.05 8.31
CA LYS A 88 -12.77 -11.38 9.15
C LYS A 88 -14.10 -11.13 8.43
N ASN A 89 -14.20 -10.09 7.60
CA ASN A 89 -15.42 -9.79 6.86
C ASN A 89 -15.53 -10.66 5.60
N VAL A 90 -14.43 -10.95 4.90
CA VAL A 90 -14.40 -11.91 3.78
C VAL A 90 -14.91 -13.27 4.24
N ARG A 91 -14.46 -13.77 5.41
CA ARG A 91 -14.89 -15.06 5.97
C ARG A 91 -16.39 -15.14 6.32
N LYS A 92 -17.11 -14.01 6.39
CA LYS A 92 -18.57 -13.99 6.62
C LYS A 92 -19.37 -14.08 5.32
N VAL A 93 -18.74 -13.85 4.18
CA VAL A 93 -19.38 -13.93 2.87
C VAL A 93 -19.24 -15.37 2.37
N GLU A 94 -20.37 -16.00 2.04
CA GLU A 94 -20.41 -17.41 1.66
C GLU A 94 -19.64 -17.69 0.36
N SER A 95 -19.65 -16.75 -0.59
CA SER A 95 -18.94 -16.90 -1.87
C SER A 95 -18.49 -15.54 -2.41
N VAL A 96 -17.25 -15.49 -2.88
CA VAL A 96 -16.64 -14.33 -3.53
C VAL A 96 -16.22 -14.76 -4.94
N TYR A 97 -16.82 -14.18 -5.97
CA TYR A 97 -16.66 -14.64 -7.36
C TYR A 97 -15.78 -13.74 -8.21
N SER A 98 -15.62 -12.47 -7.79
CA SER A 98 -14.90 -11.47 -8.58
C SER A 98 -14.04 -10.55 -7.71
N ALA A 99 -13.04 -9.91 -8.33
CA ALA A 99 -12.25 -8.88 -7.67
C ALA A 99 -13.10 -7.67 -7.23
N SER A 100 -14.18 -7.36 -7.96
CA SER A 100 -15.16 -6.35 -7.55
C SER A 100 -15.86 -6.70 -6.23
N ASP A 101 -16.14 -7.98 -5.98
CA ASP A 101 -16.74 -8.42 -4.72
C ASP A 101 -15.79 -8.17 -3.56
N TYR A 102 -14.49 -8.48 -3.72
CA TYR A 102 -13.46 -8.13 -2.75
C TYR A 102 -13.41 -6.62 -2.49
N ARG A 103 -13.44 -5.79 -3.53
CA ARG A 103 -13.45 -4.31 -3.38
C ARG A 103 -14.69 -3.83 -2.62
N SER A 104 -15.86 -4.41 -2.88
CA SER A 104 -17.11 -4.11 -2.16
C SER A 104 -17.01 -4.49 -0.68
N ILE A 105 -16.42 -5.65 -0.37
CA ILE A 105 -16.18 -6.09 1.01
C ILE A 105 -15.20 -5.16 1.72
N ILE A 106 -14.08 -4.82 1.09
CA ILE A 106 -13.05 -3.95 1.66
C ILE A 106 -13.63 -2.57 1.96
N SER A 107 -14.36 -1.96 1.03
CA SER A 107 -14.96 -0.64 1.27
C SER A 107 -15.98 -0.64 2.41
N LYS A 108 -16.70 -1.75 2.64
CA LYS A 108 -17.77 -1.86 3.66
C LYS A 108 -17.31 -2.44 5.01
N CYS A 109 -16.11 -3.00 5.11
CA CYS A 109 -15.70 -3.73 6.31
C CYS A 109 -15.48 -2.84 7.55
N LYS A 110 -15.31 -1.52 7.35
CA LYS A 110 -15.07 -0.53 8.42
C LYS A 110 -16.22 0.48 8.49
N LEU A 111 -16.98 0.44 9.59
CA LEU A 111 -18.16 1.30 9.79
C LEU A 111 -17.81 2.78 10.02
N LYS A 112 -16.68 3.06 10.67
CA LYS A 112 -16.19 4.42 10.95
C LYS A 112 -14.92 4.66 10.15
N LYS A 113 -14.94 5.68 9.27
CA LYS A 113 -13.90 5.95 8.26
C LYS A 113 -13.67 4.74 7.34
N PRO A 114 -14.62 4.46 6.42
CA PRO A 114 -14.49 3.40 5.43
C PRO A 114 -13.19 3.50 4.64
N PHE A 115 -12.67 2.36 4.18
CA PHE A 115 -11.48 2.36 3.32
C PHE A 115 -11.82 2.96 1.95
N VAL A 116 -11.05 3.96 1.53
CA VAL A 116 -11.06 4.43 0.14
C VAL A 116 -10.23 3.47 -0.67
N VAL A 117 -10.89 2.69 -1.54
CA VAL A 117 -10.27 1.70 -2.41
C VAL A 117 -10.03 2.34 -3.78
N GLN A 118 -8.78 2.36 -4.24
CA GLN A 118 -8.38 2.86 -5.54
C GLN A 118 -7.76 1.74 -6.38
N ASP A 119 -8.01 1.76 -7.69
CA ASP A 119 -7.45 0.80 -8.64
C ASP A 119 -6.19 1.40 -9.29
N ILE A 120 -5.11 0.63 -9.37
CA ILE A 120 -3.86 1.08 -10.00
C ILE A 120 -3.94 1.03 -11.53
N SER A 121 -4.86 0.25 -12.13
CA SER A 121 -4.90 0.03 -13.57
C SER A 121 -5.31 1.21 -14.47
N GLY A 122 -5.37 2.43 -13.92
CA GLY A 122 -5.62 3.66 -14.66
C GLY A 122 -4.40 4.58 -14.77
N ILE A 123 -3.21 4.12 -14.37
CA ILE A 123 -2.01 4.97 -14.21
C ILE A 123 -0.97 4.74 -15.33
N ASP A 124 -1.12 3.69 -16.15
CA ASP A 124 -0.24 3.41 -17.30
C ASP A 124 -0.46 4.32 -18.53
N GLU A 125 -1.27 5.38 -18.42
CA GLU A 125 -1.51 6.38 -19.49
C GLU A 125 -0.84 7.74 -19.24
N LEU A 126 0.09 7.87 -18.29
CA LEU A 126 0.85 9.10 -18.01
C LEU A 126 2.34 9.01 -18.38
#